data_AF-A0A0B3A5F7-F1
#
_entry.id   AF-A0A0B3A5F7-F1
#
_cell.length_a   1.000
_cell.length_b   1.000
_cell.length_c   1.000
_cell.angle_alpha   90.00
_cell.angle_beta   90.00
_cell.angle_gamma   90.00
#
_symmetry.space_group_name_H-M   'P 1'
#
loop_
_entity.id
_entity.type
_entity.pdbx_description
1 polymer ?
#
loop_
_entity_poly.entity_id
_entity_poly.type
_entity_poly.pdbx_seq_one_letter_code
_entity_poly.pdbx_strand_id
1 'polypeptide(L)'
;MKLTLDEIAEFYIQKGYSGTKLRYILEKDKTYQKLLKDRKAVLKHTHKVTKADSKKYLLSVDRDFKILSICKALEKIKIRKGDAELIKLIKSQLEEDWRSPLLKKLKEIKRRYK
;
A
#
# COMPACT_ATOMS: atom_id res chain seq x y z
N MET A 1 11.20 12.17 -25.19
CA MET A 1 10.45 11.17 -24.41
C MET A 1 10.94 11.18 -22.97
N LYS A 2 10.05 11.28 -21.97
CA LYS A 2 10.44 11.03 -20.57
C LYS A 2 10.46 9.51 -20.36
N LEU A 3 11.58 8.98 -19.90
CA LEU A 3 11.69 7.57 -19.53
C LEU A 3 10.71 7.22 -18.41
N THR A 4 10.01 6.09 -18.53
CA THR A 4 9.12 5.53 -17.53
C THR A 4 9.87 4.61 -16.57
N LEU A 5 9.25 4.28 -15.42
CA LEU A 5 9.80 3.31 -14.48
C LEU A 5 10.03 1.94 -15.13
N ASP A 6 9.09 1.53 -16.00
CA ASP A 6 9.13 0.23 -16.66
C ASP A 6 10.23 0.18 -17.72
N GLU A 7 10.41 1.25 -18.51
CA GLU A 7 11.51 1.35 -19.48
C GLU A 7 12.90 1.28 -18.82
N ILE A 8 13.07 1.89 -17.64
CA ILE A 8 14.33 1.81 -16.89
C ILE A 8 14.54 0.39 -16.33
N ALA A 9 13.50 -0.25 -15.80
CA ALA A 9 13.60 -1.62 -15.31
C ALA A 9 13.93 -2.59 -16.45
N GLU A 10 13.27 -2.44 -17.60
CA GLU A 10 13.46 -3.26 -18.78
C GLU A 10 14.87 -3.11 -19.37
N PHE A 11 15.42 -1.89 -19.38
CA PHE A 11 16.81 -1.65 -19.77
C PHE A 11 17.81 -2.47 -18.94
N TYR A 12 17.64 -2.57 -17.63
CA TYR A 12 18.51 -3.39 -16.78
C TYR A 12 18.24 -4.89 -16.95
N ILE A 13 16.99 -5.29 -17.18
CA ILE A 13 16.64 -6.68 -17.48
C ILE A 13 17.32 -7.13 -18.79
N GLN A 14 17.29 -6.30 -19.83
CA GLN A 14 17.97 -6.56 -21.12
C GLN A 14 19.49 -6.68 -20.97
N LYS A 15 20.07 -6.03 -19.95
CA LYS A 15 21.48 -6.19 -19.56
C LYS A 15 21.78 -7.42 -18.70
N GLY A 16 20.79 -8.28 -18.47
CA GLY A 16 20.93 -9.53 -17.72
C GLY A 16 20.76 -9.39 -16.20
N TYR A 17 20.33 -8.24 -15.69
CA TYR A 17 20.06 -8.10 -14.26
C TYR A 17 18.69 -8.67 -13.89
N SER A 18 18.65 -9.49 -12.83
CA SER A 18 17.42 -10.10 -12.35
C SER A 18 17.41 -10.23 -10.82
N GLY A 19 16.23 -10.50 -10.25
CA GLY A 19 16.05 -10.77 -8.82
C GLY A 19 16.62 -9.67 -7.91
N THR A 20 17.43 -10.08 -6.93
CA THR A 20 18.07 -9.17 -5.96
C THR A 20 19.06 -8.21 -6.61
N LYS A 21 19.76 -8.62 -7.67
CA LYS A 21 20.70 -7.76 -8.41
C LYS A 21 19.96 -6.62 -9.11
N LEU A 22 18.83 -6.91 -9.75
CA LEU A 22 17.98 -5.89 -10.36
C LEU A 22 17.48 -4.89 -9.31
N ARG A 23 16.98 -5.40 -8.16
CA ARG A 23 16.51 -4.54 -7.07
C ARG A 23 17.61 -3.59 -6.59
N TYR A 24 18.81 -4.11 -6.34
CA TYR A 24 19.95 -3.32 -5.89
C TYR A 24 20.33 -2.20 -6.86
N ILE A 25 20.29 -2.47 -8.17
CA ILE A 25 20.61 -1.46 -9.18
C ILE A 25 19.52 -0.39 -9.25
N LEU A 26 18.25 -0.80 -9.26
CA LEU A 26 17.13 0.14 -9.26
C LEU A 26 17.10 1.01 -7.99
N GLU A 27 17.53 0.49 -6.85
CA GLU A 27 17.71 1.26 -5.60
C GLU A 27 18.79 2.35 -5.73
N LYS A 28 19.84 2.10 -6.52
CA LYS A 28 20.94 3.05 -6.73
C LYS A 28 20.71 4.00 -7.90
N ASP A 29 19.82 3.65 -8.84
CA ASP A 29 19.51 4.48 -9.98
C ASP A 29 18.75 5.75 -9.57
N LYS A 30 19.43 6.90 -9.65
CA LYS A 30 18.88 8.19 -9.25
C LYS A 30 17.64 8.58 -10.06
N THR A 31 17.60 8.23 -11.35
CA THR A 31 16.48 8.55 -12.24
C THR A 31 15.26 7.72 -11.88
N TYR A 32 15.44 6.41 -11.70
CA TYR A 32 14.40 5.50 -11.26
C TYR A 32 13.82 5.93 -9.91
N GLN A 33 14.68 6.20 -8.92
CA GLN A 33 14.25 6.62 -7.59
C GLN A 33 13.51 7.96 -7.62
N LYS A 34 13.93 8.92 -8.46
CA LYS A 34 13.23 10.19 -8.64
C LYS A 34 11.82 9.97 -9.21
N LEU A 35 11.70 9.20 -10.30
CA LEU A 35 10.40 8.88 -10.90
C LEU A 35 9.48 8.13 -9.94
N LEU A 36 10.03 7.20 -9.15
CA LEU A 36 9.28 6.46 -8.15
C LEU A 36 8.76 7.37 -7.05
N LYS A 37 9.59 8.32 -6.59
CA LYS A 37 9.20 9.32 -5.60
C LYS A 37 8.10 10.25 -6.13
N ASP A 38 8.23 10.72 -7.38
CA ASP A 38 7.26 11.60 -8.02
C ASP A 38 5.92 10.88 -8.21
N ARG A 39 5.92 9.62 -8.68
CA ARG A 39 4.71 8.78 -8.77
C ARG A 39 4.04 8.60 -7.41
N LYS A 40 4.81 8.29 -6.36
CA LYS A 40 4.29 8.18 -4.99
C LYS A 40 3.70 9.51 -4.49
N ALA A 41 4.30 10.65 -4.83
CA ALA A 41 3.77 11.96 -4.46
C ALA A 41 2.42 12.24 -5.13
N VAL A 42 2.29 11.92 -6.43
CA VAL A 42 1.03 12.02 -7.16
C VAL A 42 -0.04 11.14 -6.51
N LEU A 43 0.26 9.88 -6.22
CA LEU A 43 -0.68 8.96 -5.57
C LEU A 43 -1.13 9.47 -4.19
N LYS A 44 -0.19 9.98 -3.38
CA LYS A 44 -0.51 10.56 -2.07
C LYS A 44 -1.47 11.75 -2.20
N HIS A 45 -1.23 12.63 -3.16
CA HIS A 45 -2.07 13.79 -3.42
C HIS A 45 -3.47 13.35 -3.90
N THR A 46 -3.53 12.52 -4.94
CA THR A 46 -4.78 12.02 -5.53
C THR A 46 -5.67 11.32 -4.50
N HIS A 47 -5.08 10.52 -3.61
CA HIS A 47 -5.81 9.75 -2.59
C HIS A 47 -5.89 10.46 -1.22
N LYS A 48 -5.48 11.73 -1.12
CA LYS A 48 -5.53 12.54 0.11
C LYS A 48 -4.89 11.79 1.31
N VAL A 49 -3.74 11.16 1.06
CA VAL A 49 -2.96 10.43 2.07
C VAL A 49 -2.14 11.43 2.87
N THR A 50 -2.36 11.44 4.18
CA THR A 50 -1.66 12.36 5.09
C THR A 50 -0.28 11.82 5.49
N LYS A 51 0.51 12.65 6.18
CA LYS A 51 1.77 12.19 6.80
C LYS A 51 1.51 11.13 7.87
N ALA A 52 0.43 11.28 8.65
CA ALA A 52 0.04 10.29 9.67
C ALA A 52 -0.32 8.95 9.02
N ASP A 53 -1.07 8.98 7.92
CA ASP A 53 -1.39 7.77 7.14
C ASP A 53 -0.11 7.10 6.62
N SER A 54 0.83 7.87 6.08
CA SER A 54 2.11 7.34 5.56
C SER A 54 3.00 6.73 6.65
N LYS A 55 2.83 7.14 7.92
CA LYS A 55 3.56 6.57 9.06
C LYS A 55 2.88 5.30 9.58
N LYS A 56 1.55 5.25 9.50
CA LYS A 56 0.75 4.16 10.05
C LYS A 56 0.61 2.98 9.08
N TYR A 57 0.48 3.27 7.78
CA TYR A 57 0.17 2.26 6.77
C TYR A 57 1.33 2.02 5.82
N LEU A 58 1.56 0.74 5.50
CA LEU A 58 2.45 0.26 4.47
C LEU A 58 1.74 0.34 3.10
N LEU A 59 1.94 1.46 2.40
CA LEU A 59 1.35 1.71 1.08
C LEU A 59 2.39 1.39 -0.02
N SER A 60 2.53 0.12 -0.34
CA SER A 60 3.57 -0.41 -1.24
C SER A 60 3.16 -0.36 -2.71
N VAL A 61 1.88 -0.53 -3.01
CA VAL A 61 1.34 -0.52 -4.38
C VAL A 61 0.18 0.46 -4.52
N ASP A 62 -0.10 0.89 -5.75
CA ASP A 62 -1.14 1.86 -6.08
C ASP A 62 -2.53 1.48 -5.51
N ARG A 63 -2.82 0.17 -5.48
CA ARG A 63 -4.06 -0.36 -4.90
C ARG A 63 -4.22 -0.06 -3.42
N ASP A 64 -3.12 0.00 -2.66
CA ASP A 64 -3.15 0.29 -1.22
C ASP A 64 -3.66 1.71 -0.95
N PHE A 65 -3.22 2.67 -1.78
CA PHE A 65 -3.68 4.06 -1.72
C PHE A 65 -5.19 4.16 -2.01
N LYS A 66 -5.66 3.41 -3.01
CA LYS A 66 -7.09 3.34 -3.37
C LYS A 66 -7.92 2.74 -2.23
N ILE A 67 -7.48 1.62 -1.65
CA ILE A 67 -8.15 0.98 -0.51
C ILE A 67 -8.25 1.94 0.66
N LEU A 68 -7.16 2.61 1.03
CA LEU A 68 -7.15 3.58 2.12
C LEU A 68 -8.12 4.74 1.87
N SER A 69 -8.12 5.28 0.64
CA SER A 69 -9.02 6.37 0.25
C SER A 69 -10.49 5.97 0.38
N ILE A 70 -10.85 4.76 -0.05
CA ILE A 70 -12.21 4.23 0.06
C ILE A 70 -12.59 4.04 1.53
N CYS A 71 -11.71 3.46 2.35
CA CYS A 71 -11.95 3.27 3.78
C CYS A 71 -12.21 4.62 4.47
N LYS A 72 -11.36 5.63 4.21
CA LYS A 72 -11.53 6.99 4.78
C LYS A 72 -12.81 7.68 4.32
N ALA A 73 -13.28 7.42 3.09
CA ALA A 73 -14.55 7.95 2.62
C ALA A 73 -15.74 7.30 3.33
N LEU A 74 -15.71 5.97 3.49
CA LEU A 74 -16.75 5.22 4.19
C LEU A 74 -16.81 5.55 5.70
N GLU A 75 -15.68 5.84 6.33
CA GLU A 75 -15.61 6.27 7.74
C GLU A 75 -16.26 7.64 8.00
N LYS A 76 -16.46 8.47 6.97
CA LYS A 76 -17.07 9.80 7.09
C LYS A 76 -18.60 9.78 7.02
N ILE A 77 -19.18 8.67 6.57
CA ILE A 77 -20.62 8.51 6.44
C ILE A 77 -21.15 7.61 7.55
N LYS A 78 -22.45 7.71 7.83
CA LYS A 78 -23.10 6.86 8.82
C LYS A 78 -23.36 5.47 8.22
N ILE A 79 -22.56 4.49 8.60
CA ILE A 79 -22.68 3.08 8.19
C ILE A 79 -23.14 2.20 9.35
N ARG A 80 -23.61 0.99 9.04
CA ARG A 80 -24.00 -0.01 10.05
C ARG A 80 -22.78 -0.47 10.83
N LYS A 81 -22.99 -0.89 12.08
CA LYS A 81 -21.91 -1.34 12.98
C LYS A 81 -21.09 -2.48 12.37
N GLY A 82 -21.74 -3.44 11.72
CA GLY A 82 -21.05 -4.56 11.05
C GLY A 82 -20.11 -4.09 9.93
N ASP A 83 -20.59 -3.19 9.07
CA ASP A 83 -19.80 -2.62 7.97
C ASP A 83 -18.63 -1.80 8.53
N ALA A 84 -18.85 -1.05 9.61
CA ALA A 84 -17.79 -0.29 10.28
C ALA A 84 -16.69 -1.20 10.84
N GLU A 85 -17.05 -2.35 11.41
CA GLU A 85 -16.08 -3.35 11.86
C GLU A 85 -15.31 -3.96 10.70
N LEU A 86 -15.99 -4.25 9.58
CA LEU A 86 -15.35 -4.77 8.37
C LEU A 86 -14.37 -3.76 7.77
N ILE A 87 -14.76 -2.48 7.67
CA ILE A 87 -13.86 -1.43 7.17
C ILE A 87 -12.63 -1.28 8.06
N LYS A 88 -12.80 -1.33 9.39
CA LYS A 88 -11.64 -1.33 10.31
C LYS A 88 -10.72 -2.52 10.06
N LEU A 89 -11.29 -3.70 9.81
CA LEU A 89 -10.52 -4.89 9.49
C LEU A 89 -9.76 -4.73 8.17
N ILE A 90 -10.42 -4.30 7.10
CA ILE A 90 -9.82 -4.06 5.78
C ILE A 90 -8.68 -3.03 5.91
N LYS A 91 -8.92 -1.92 6.61
CA LYS A 91 -7.93 -0.86 6.81
C LYS A 91 -6.71 -1.34 7.59
N SER A 92 -6.90 -2.25 8.55
CA SER A 92 -5.80 -2.86 9.30
C SER A 92 -4.89 -3.73 8.43
N GLN A 93 -5.36 -4.18 7.26
CA GLN A 93 -4.53 -4.92 6.29
C GLN A 93 -3.44 -4.06 5.64
N LEU A 94 -3.55 -2.74 5.78
CA LEU A 94 -2.54 -1.80 5.34
C LEU A 94 -1.51 -1.50 6.44
N GLU A 95 -1.66 -2.04 7.66
CA GLU A 95 -0.68 -1.85 8.75
C GLU A 95 0.46 -2.87 8.63
N GLU A 96 1.64 -2.54 9.20
CA GLU A 96 2.81 -3.44 9.17
C GLU A 96 2.51 -4.80 9.82
N ASP A 97 1.87 -4.79 10.99
CA ASP A 97 1.36 -5.99 11.66
C ASP A 97 -0.15 -6.18 11.43
N TRP A 98 -0.53 -6.39 10.17
CA TRP A 98 -1.90 -6.69 9.80
C TRP A 98 -2.43 -8.05 10.31
N ARG A 99 -1.52 -8.95 10.73
CA ARG A 99 -1.87 -10.31 11.16
C ARG A 99 -2.51 -10.31 12.54
N SER A 100 -2.04 -9.44 13.45
CA SER A 100 -2.59 -9.33 14.81
C SER A 100 -4.11 -9.00 14.84
N PRO A 101 -4.61 -8.00 14.09
CA PRO A 101 -6.05 -7.73 13.98
C PRO A 101 -6.88 -8.93 13.48
N LEU A 102 -6.39 -9.65 12.48
CA LEU A 102 -7.07 -10.86 11.96
C LEU A 102 -7.12 -11.95 13.01
N LEU A 103 -6.00 -12.25 13.66
CA LEU A 103 -5.93 -13.30 14.66
C LEU A 103 -6.86 -13.01 15.84
N LYS A 104 -6.96 -11.74 16.25
CA LYS A 104 -7.92 -11.30 17.27
C LYS A 104 -9.36 -11.59 16.84
N LYS A 105 -9.74 -11.19 15.62
CA LYS A 105 -11.09 -11.44 15.08
C LYS A 105 -11.40 -12.93 14.95
N LEU A 106 -10.45 -13.73 14.48
CA LEU A 106 -10.61 -15.19 14.40
C LEU A 106 -10.80 -15.83 15.78
N LYS A 107 -10.07 -15.38 16.81
CA LYS A 107 -10.26 -15.82 18.20
C LYS A 107 -11.65 -15.44 18.74
N GLU A 108 -12.13 -14.23 18.45
CA GLU A 108 -13.50 -13.80 18.80
C GLU A 108 -14.55 -14.69 18.14
N ILE A 109 -14.42 -14.98 16.84
CA ILE A 109 -15.34 -15.86 16.11
C ILE A 109 -15.29 -17.28 16.70
N LYS A 110 -14.09 -17.85 16.88
CA LYS A 110 -13.92 -19.20 17.45
C LYS A 110 -14.59 -19.34 18.82
N ARG A 111 -14.63 -18.28 19.65
CA ARG A 111 -15.32 -18.28 20.95
C ARG A 111 -16.84 -18.27 20.86
N ARG A 112 -17.43 -17.82 19.75
CA ARG A 112 -18.89 -17.78 19.57
C ARG A 112 -19.47 -19.12 19.08
N TYR A 113 -18.64 -19.91 18.42
CA TYR A 113 -19.01 -21.22 17.87
C TYR A 113 -18.37 -22.38 18.66
N LYS A 114 -17.83 -22.09 19.84
CA LYS A 114 -17.46 -23.05 20.87
C LYS A 114 -18.49 -22.98 21.98
#